data_AF-A0A484XQN3-F1
#
_entry.id   AF-A0A484XQN3-F1
#
_cell.length_a   1.000
_cell.length_b   1.000
_cell.length_c   1.000
_cell.angle_alpha   90.00
_cell.angle_beta   90.00
_cell.angle_gamma   90.00
#
_symmetry.space_group_name_H-M   'P 1'
#
loop_
_entity.id
_entity.type
_entity.pdbx_description
1 polymer ?
#
loop_
_entity_poly.entity_id
_entity_poly.type
_entity_poly.pdbx_seq_one_letter_code
_entity_poly.pdbx_strand_id
1 'polypeptide(L)'
;MKPLAHKLSSGNTFHLWLRPGQEIMKLHGDLHDFMQWKGPILTDSGGFQVFSLGDIRKITEKGVHFRNPDQRRSDSSSIRKKSMEIQYDLGSDIVMIFDECTPYPADWDYAKRSMEMSLRWAQRSRDPF
;
A
#
# COMPACT_ATOMS: atom_id res chain seq x y z
N MET A 1 -18.94 17.07 16.21
CA MET A 1 -17.97 16.13 16.81
C MET A 1 -17.09 16.91 17.79
N LYS A 2 -16.86 16.41 19.01
CA LYS A 2 -15.77 16.95 19.85
C LYS A 2 -14.45 16.72 19.11
N PRO A 3 -13.54 17.69 19.02
CA PRO A 3 -12.26 17.48 18.38
C PRO A 3 -11.46 16.52 19.25
N LEU A 4 -11.33 15.27 18.79
CA LEU A 4 -10.30 14.39 19.32
C LEU A 4 -8.96 15.00 18.90
N ALA A 5 -8.06 15.24 19.85
CA ALA A 5 -6.73 15.79 19.59
C ALA A 5 -5.83 14.72 18.96
N HIS A 6 -6.19 14.27 17.76
CA HIS A 6 -5.37 13.36 16.97
C HIS A 6 -4.24 14.15 16.33
N LYS A 7 -3.02 13.64 16.46
CA LYS A 7 -1.80 14.27 15.92
C LYS A 7 -1.33 13.64 14.60
N LEU A 8 -2.00 12.59 14.14
CA LEU A 8 -1.64 11.79 12.97
C LEU A 8 -2.92 11.18 12.39
N SER A 9 -3.02 11.16 11.07
CA SER A 9 -4.04 10.38 10.34
C SER A 9 -3.39 9.20 9.61
N SER A 10 -4.17 8.15 9.34
CA SER A 10 -3.72 6.98 8.58
C SER A 10 -4.53 6.85 7.29
N GLY A 11 -3.86 6.79 6.14
CA GLY A 11 -4.46 6.51 4.84
C GLY A 11 -4.20 5.06 4.40
N ASN A 12 -5.21 4.41 3.83
CA ASN A 12 -5.03 3.09 3.23
C ASN A 12 -4.73 3.25 1.73
N THR A 13 -3.51 2.91 1.32
CA THR A 13 -3.01 3.11 -0.05
C THR A 13 -3.77 2.29 -1.06
N PHE A 14 -4.17 1.05 -0.71
CA PHE A 14 -4.89 0.17 -1.62
C PHE A 14 -6.24 0.77 -2.03
N HIS A 15 -7.01 1.27 -1.07
CA HIS A 15 -8.32 1.86 -1.37
C HIS A 15 -8.19 3.16 -2.14
N LEU A 16 -7.30 4.07 -1.71
CA LEU A 16 -7.10 5.36 -2.37
C LEU A 16 -6.59 5.22 -3.80
N TRP A 17 -5.77 4.20 -4.06
CA TRP A 17 -5.32 3.84 -5.39
C TRP A 17 -6.46 3.34 -6.29
N LEU A 18 -7.39 2.54 -5.76
CA LEU A 18 -8.53 2.06 -6.52
C LEU A 18 -9.57 3.16 -6.76
N ARG A 19 -9.89 3.94 -5.72
CA ARG A 19 -10.84 5.05 -5.71
C ARG A 19 -10.45 6.09 -4.65
N PRO A 20 -10.36 7.39 -5.02
CA PRO A 20 -10.68 7.96 -6.33
C PRO A 20 -9.59 7.69 -7.39
N GLY A 21 -8.42 7.19 -7.00
CA GLY A 21 -7.28 6.95 -7.88
C GLY A 21 -6.29 8.13 -7.90
N GLN A 22 -5.04 7.83 -8.28
CA GLN A 22 -3.94 8.81 -8.27
C GLN A 22 -4.21 10.05 -9.14
N GLU A 23 -4.82 9.88 -10.31
CA GLU A 23 -5.14 10.99 -11.22
C GLU A 23 -6.05 12.02 -10.56
N ILE A 24 -7.11 11.56 -9.89
CA ILE A 24 -8.04 12.44 -9.18
C ILE A 24 -7.37 13.07 -7.96
N MET A 25 -6.51 12.33 -7.25
CA MET A 25 -5.77 12.87 -6.12
C MET A 25 -4.88 14.04 -6.56
N LYS A 26 -4.11 13.85 -7.64
CA LYS A 26 -3.22 14.89 -8.20
C LYS A 26 -3.97 16.15 -8.63
N LEU A 27 -5.20 16.02 -9.12
CA LEU A 27 -6.05 17.17 -9.46
C LEU A 27 -6.41 18.02 -8.24
N HIS A 28 -6.36 17.46 -7.03
CA HIS A 28 -6.65 18.14 -5.77
C HIS A 28 -5.38 18.50 -4.99
N GLY A 29 -4.19 18.34 -5.59
CA GLY A 29 -2.91 18.41 -4.89
C GLY A 29 -2.48 17.04 -4.41
N ASP A 30 -2.72 16.75 -3.14
CA ASP A 30 -2.40 15.49 -2.48
C ASP A 30 -3.51 15.07 -1.48
N LEU A 31 -3.23 14.07 -0.64
CA LEU A 31 -4.19 13.58 0.34
C LEU A 31 -4.48 14.59 1.47
N HIS A 32 -3.52 15.45 1.83
CA HIS A 32 -3.75 16.51 2.82
C HIS A 32 -4.79 17.50 2.30
N ASP A 33 -4.64 17.92 1.04
CA ASP A 33 -5.56 18.87 0.42
C ASP A 33 -6.91 18.23 0.08
N PHE A 34 -6.93 16.99 -0.36
CA PHE A 34 -8.17 16.27 -0.64
C PHE A 34 -9.04 16.11 0.61
N MET A 35 -8.44 15.78 1.76
CA MET A 35 -9.16 15.56 3.03
C MET A 35 -9.24 16.82 3.91
N GLN A 36 -8.59 17.92 3.50
CA GLN A 36 -8.40 19.13 4.32
C GLN A 36 -7.77 18.84 5.69
N TRP A 37 -6.82 17.88 5.74
CA TRP A 37 -6.08 17.51 6.94
C TRP A 37 -4.69 18.15 6.94
N LYS A 38 -4.42 19.01 7.92
CA LYS A 38 -3.16 19.77 8.03
C LYS A 38 -2.13 19.14 8.97
N GLY A 39 -2.46 18.03 9.62
CA GLY A 39 -1.50 17.26 10.42
C GLY A 39 -0.77 16.22 9.59
N PRO A 40 0.20 15.49 10.17
CA PRO A 40 0.88 14.39 9.49
C PRO A 40 -0.07 13.26 9.04
N ILE A 41 0.30 12.57 7.96
CA ILE A 41 -0.35 11.39 7.42
C ILE A 41 0.67 10.24 7.31
N LEU A 42 0.31 9.11 7.88
CA LEU A 42 0.92 7.82 7.58
C LEU A 42 0.11 7.12 6.50
N THR A 43 0.75 6.58 5.47
CA THR A 43 0.10 5.66 4.54
C THR A 43 0.66 4.26 4.70
N ASP A 44 -0.23 3.27 4.67
CA ASP A 44 0.20 1.88 4.59
C ASP A 44 0.72 1.54 3.19
N SER A 45 1.37 0.39 3.02
CA SER A 45 1.87 -0.01 1.70
C SER A 45 0.78 -0.63 0.81
N GLY A 46 -0.41 -0.89 1.36
CA GLY A 46 -1.45 -1.73 0.77
C GLY A 46 -1.16 -3.24 0.79
N GLY A 47 0.01 -3.68 1.27
CA GLY A 47 0.44 -5.09 1.27
C GLY A 47 -0.54 -6.02 1.99
N PHE A 48 -0.99 -5.62 3.18
CA PHE A 48 -1.98 -6.38 3.95
C PHE A 48 -3.33 -6.52 3.22
N GLN A 49 -3.78 -5.46 2.55
CA GLN A 49 -5.07 -5.52 1.85
C GLN A 49 -4.99 -6.37 0.58
N VAL A 50 -3.83 -6.45 -0.06
CA VAL A 50 -3.59 -7.42 -1.14
C VAL A 50 -3.52 -8.84 -0.57
N PHE A 51 -2.91 -9.02 0.61
CA PHE A 51 -2.89 -10.31 1.32
C PHE A 51 -4.29 -10.78 1.70
N SER A 52 -5.18 -9.91 2.17
CA SER A 52 -6.53 -10.26 2.61
C SER A 52 -7.42 -10.78 1.48
N LEU A 53 -7.04 -10.58 0.22
CA LEU A 53 -7.77 -11.08 -0.94
C LEU A 53 -7.71 -12.61 -1.12
N GLY A 54 -6.97 -13.38 -0.31
CA GLY A 54 -7.04 -14.85 -0.42
C GLY A 54 -6.50 -15.37 -1.76
N ASP A 55 -7.18 -16.37 -2.33
CA ASP A 55 -6.74 -17.10 -3.54
C ASP A 55 -6.76 -16.28 -4.84
N ILE A 56 -7.39 -15.10 -4.84
CA ILE A 56 -7.42 -14.22 -6.03
C ILE A 56 -6.14 -13.40 -6.21
N ARG A 57 -5.11 -13.65 -5.38
CA ARG A 57 -3.77 -13.05 -5.48
C ARG A 57 -2.72 -14.09 -5.86
N LYS A 58 -1.70 -13.64 -6.59
CA LYS A 58 -0.49 -14.40 -6.91
C LYS A 58 0.74 -13.59 -6.51
N ILE A 59 1.48 -14.10 -5.53
CA ILE A 59 2.70 -13.50 -5.01
C ILE A 59 3.89 -14.04 -5.81
N THR A 60 4.77 -13.14 -6.27
CA THR A 60 6.02 -13.48 -6.95
C THR A 60 7.12 -12.53 -6.49
N GLU A 61 8.39 -12.87 -6.68
CA GLU A 61 9.51 -11.99 -6.33
C GLU A 61 9.44 -10.58 -6.98
N LYS A 62 8.73 -10.45 -8.11
CA LYS A 62 8.52 -9.17 -8.82
C LYS A 62 7.43 -8.31 -8.15
N GLY A 63 6.59 -8.89 -7.31
CA GLY A 63 5.49 -8.29 -6.56
C GLY A 63 4.22 -9.15 -6.63
N VAL A 64 3.09 -8.56 -6.26
CA VAL A 64 1.80 -9.25 -6.18
C VAL A 64 0.89 -8.84 -7.32
N HIS A 65 0.25 -9.84 -7.93
CA HIS A 65 -0.81 -9.68 -8.92
C HIS A 65 -2.12 -10.11 -8.28
N PHE A 66 -3.20 -9.38 -8.50
CA PHE A 66 -4.51 -9.78 -8.01
C PHE A 66 -5.59 -9.36 -9.00
N ARG A 67 -6.75 -10.03 -8.95
CA ARG A 67 -7.92 -9.62 -9.72
C ARG A 67 -8.66 -8.54 -8.96
N ASN A 68 -8.86 -7.38 -9.59
CA ASN A 68 -9.63 -6.30 -8.99
C ASN A 68 -11.08 -6.77 -8.71
N PRO A 69 -11.55 -6.73 -7.44
CA PRO A 69 -12.91 -7.12 -7.07
C PRO A 69 -13.98 -6.25 -7.74
N ASP A 70 -13.67 -4.97 -7.99
CA ASP A 70 -14.60 -3.99 -8.56
C ASP A 70 -14.77 -4.10 -10.09
N GLN A 71 -14.08 -5.05 -10.75
CA GLN A 71 -14.11 -5.37 -12.19
C GLN A 71 -13.84 -4.22 -13.19
N ARG A 72 -13.79 -2.96 -12.76
CA ARG A 72 -13.67 -1.76 -13.62
C ARG A 72 -12.25 -1.40 -14.02
N ARG A 73 -11.22 -1.97 -13.36
CA ARG A 73 -9.81 -1.87 -13.80
C ARG A 73 -9.20 -3.27 -13.80
N SER A 74 -8.76 -3.74 -14.96
CA SER A 74 -8.07 -5.02 -15.17
C SER A 74 -6.56 -4.91 -14.87
N ASP A 75 -6.21 -4.21 -13.80
CA ASP A 75 -4.80 -3.94 -13.49
C ASP A 75 -4.15 -5.19 -12.88
N SER A 76 -3.62 -6.04 -13.76
CA SER A 76 -2.64 -7.10 -13.44
C SER A 76 -1.28 -6.52 -13.03
N SER A 77 -1.23 -5.29 -12.53
CA SER A 77 0.02 -4.61 -12.22
C SER A 77 0.61 -5.09 -10.89
N SER A 78 1.93 -5.28 -10.88
CA SER A 78 2.69 -5.53 -9.66
C SER A 78 2.53 -4.35 -8.70
N ILE A 79 1.75 -4.57 -7.64
CA ILE A 79 1.49 -3.57 -6.58
C ILE A 79 2.79 -3.05 -5.94
N ARG A 80 3.87 -3.83 -5.94
CA ARG A 80 5.14 -3.47 -5.27
C ARG A 80 5.74 -2.17 -5.79
N LYS A 81 5.83 -2.02 -7.12
CA LYS A 81 6.38 -0.79 -7.72
C LYS A 81 5.42 0.38 -7.55
N LYS A 82 4.13 0.13 -7.75
CA LYS A 82 3.09 1.15 -7.62
C LYS A 82 2.96 1.66 -6.19
N SER A 83 3.17 0.82 -5.17
CA SER A 83 2.95 1.18 -3.77
C SER A 83 3.74 2.43 -3.34
N MET A 84 5.03 2.49 -3.67
CA MET A 84 5.87 3.65 -3.33
C MET A 84 5.47 4.90 -4.12
N GLU A 85 5.17 4.75 -5.41
CA GLU A 85 4.72 5.83 -6.29
C GLU A 85 3.36 6.41 -5.81
N ILE A 86 2.42 5.54 -5.44
CA ILE A 86 1.12 5.95 -4.90
C ILE A 86 1.34 6.72 -3.60
N GLN A 87 2.09 6.17 -2.64
CA GLN A 87 2.28 6.84 -1.35
C GLN A 87 2.98 8.21 -1.50
N TYR A 88 3.89 8.35 -2.47
CA TYR A 88 4.50 9.61 -2.85
C TYR A 88 3.47 10.60 -3.43
N ASP A 89 2.67 10.14 -4.40
CA ASP A 89 1.61 10.96 -5.02
C ASP A 89 0.49 11.35 -4.03
N LEU A 90 0.28 10.54 -2.99
CA LEU A 90 -0.64 10.85 -1.89
C LEU A 90 -0.07 11.92 -0.94
N GLY A 91 1.20 12.32 -1.07
CA GLY A 91 1.82 13.32 -0.20
C GLY A 91 2.03 12.83 1.24
N SER A 92 2.35 11.56 1.43
CA SER A 92 2.46 10.97 2.77
C SER A 92 3.70 11.43 3.53
N ASP A 93 3.57 11.80 4.80
CA ASP A 93 4.71 12.15 5.67
C ASP A 93 5.46 10.90 6.16
N ILE A 94 4.73 9.82 6.42
CA ILE A 94 5.29 8.53 6.82
C ILE A 94 4.83 7.47 5.83
N VAL A 95 5.80 6.89 5.14
CA VAL A 95 5.59 5.91 4.07
C VAL A 95 5.97 4.53 4.59
N MET A 96 5.09 3.55 4.42
CA MET A 96 5.37 2.17 4.77
C MET A 96 5.95 1.42 3.57
N ILE A 97 7.04 0.68 3.80
CA ILE A 97 7.64 -0.20 2.79
C ILE A 97 6.65 -1.28 2.35
N PHE A 98 6.79 -1.74 1.11
CA PHE A 98 5.98 -2.86 0.64
C PHE A 98 6.55 -4.19 1.13
N ASP A 99 5.71 -5.03 1.73
CA ASP A 99 6.08 -6.27 2.39
C ASP A 99 5.14 -7.42 2.00
N GLU A 100 5.57 -8.65 2.28
CA GLU A 100 4.75 -9.84 2.19
C GLU A 100 4.26 -10.20 3.60
N CYS A 101 2.93 -10.26 3.77
CA CYS A 101 2.34 -10.61 5.05
C CYS A 101 2.36 -12.13 5.22
N THR A 102 3.24 -12.63 6.09
CA THR A 102 3.33 -14.06 6.40
C THR A 102 1.98 -14.55 6.97
N PRO A 103 1.36 -15.60 6.42
CA PRO A 103 0.13 -16.16 6.97
C PRO A 103 0.38 -16.80 8.34
N TYR A 104 -0.69 -16.93 9.12
CA TYR A 104 -0.66 -17.65 10.39
C TYR A 104 -1.78 -18.72 10.42
N PRO A 105 -1.46 -19.98 10.78
CA PRO A 105 -0.12 -20.50 11.07
C PRO A 105 0.73 -20.65 9.79
N ALA A 106 2.06 -20.63 9.94
CA ALA A 106 3.02 -20.94 8.89
C ALA A 106 4.11 -21.85 9.44
N ASP A 107 4.63 -22.75 8.59
CA ASP A 107 5.85 -23.49 8.92
C ASP A 107 7.07 -22.56 8.86
N TRP A 108 8.18 -23.03 9.44
CA TRP A 108 9.41 -22.24 9.54
C TRP A 108 10.00 -21.89 8.17
N ASP A 109 9.94 -22.80 7.20
CA ASP A 109 10.49 -22.59 5.86
C ASP A 109 9.69 -21.54 5.07
N TYR A 110 8.37 -21.50 5.25
CA TYR A 110 7.51 -20.46 4.69
C TYR A 110 7.81 -19.12 5.36
N ALA A 111 7.79 -19.08 6.70
CA ALA A 111 8.01 -17.84 7.44
C ALA A 111 9.38 -17.21 7.11
N LYS A 112 10.42 -18.04 6.99
CA LYS A 112 11.75 -17.60 6.56
C LYS A 112 11.74 -17.01 5.15
N ARG A 113 11.18 -17.73 4.16
CA ARG A 113 11.13 -17.26 2.76
C ARG A 113 10.33 -15.97 2.60
N SER A 114 9.22 -15.85 3.33
CA SER A 114 8.37 -14.65 3.41
C SER A 114 9.16 -13.46 3.95
N MET A 115 9.79 -13.61 5.12
CA MET A 115 10.62 -12.58 5.74
C MET A 115 11.78 -12.14 4.82
N GLU A 116 12.51 -13.08 4.22
CA GLU A 116 13.60 -12.78 3.29
C GLU A 116 13.11 -12.02 2.05
N MET A 117 11.89 -12.33 1.56
CA MET A 117 11.25 -11.57 0.47
C MET A 117 10.92 -10.16 0.89
N SER A 118 10.32 -9.98 2.08
CA SER A 118 10.03 -8.66 2.66
C SER A 118 11.31 -7.82 2.83
N LEU A 119 12.44 -8.40 3.24
CA LEU A 119 13.72 -7.68 3.30
C LEU A 119 14.20 -7.23 1.92
N ARG A 120 14.12 -8.08 0.89
CA ARG A 120 14.47 -7.69 -0.48
C ARG A 120 13.55 -6.62 -1.03
N TRP A 121 12.27 -6.65 -0.68
CA TRP A 121 11.32 -5.61 -1.08
C TRP A 121 11.52 -4.31 -0.32
N ALA A 122 11.85 -4.36 0.97
CA ALA A 122 12.22 -3.21 1.79
C ALA A 122 13.39 -2.44 1.18
N GLN A 123 14.46 -3.13 0.78
CA GLN A 123 15.59 -2.52 0.09
C GLN A 123 15.14 -1.82 -1.20
N ARG A 124 14.37 -2.52 -2.05
CA ARG A 124 13.89 -1.97 -3.31
C ARG A 124 12.87 -0.82 -3.14
N SER A 125 12.17 -0.76 -2.01
CA SER A 125 11.28 0.36 -1.65
C SER A 125 12.09 1.59 -1.25
N ARG A 126 13.30 1.41 -0.71
CA ARG A 126 14.21 2.49 -0.33
C ARG A 126 15.00 3.05 -1.52
N ASP A 127 15.44 2.20 -2.45
CA ASP A 127 16.32 2.58 -3.56
C ASP A 127 15.92 3.85 -4.37
N PRO A 128 14.63 4.18 -4.57
CA PRO A 128 14.23 5.39 -5.32
C PRO A 128 14.44 6.73 -4.59
N PHE A 129 14.84 6.73 -3.31
CA PHE A 129 15.01 7.91 -2.45
C PHE A 129 16.48 8.08 -2.03
#